data_AF-A0A966UQV8-F1
#
_entry.id   AF-A0A966UQV8-F1
#
_cell.length_a   1.000
_cell.length_b   1.000
_cell.length_c   1.000
_cell.angle_alpha   90.00
_cell.angle_beta   90.00
_cell.angle_gamma   90.00
#
_symmetry.space_group_name_H-M   'P 1'
#
loop_
_entity.id
_entity.type
_entity.pdbx_description
1 polymer ?
#
loop_
_entity_poly.entity_id
_entity_poly.type
_entity_poly.pdbx_seq_one_letter_code
_entity_poly.pdbx_strand_id
1 'polypeptide(L)'
;MKINYASLKDEMGRYRTQSLFWELRYGVDAKYPPIFTLKAEDIERDGVKYLSLKKLYMAYDHVPGLEYEFAMDVFNSWDHWQKLQGDTIPAIKDEIKAWREELDIRIKAKAIKALMTSSLDNDAKGVNAAKYLVEKGYLTKRGRPSKEELEREKKQILGMNKDVASDLERIGLKVVNNA
;
A
#
# COMPACT_ATOMS: atom_id res chain seq x y z
N MET A 1 4.60 -17.89 14.15
CA MET A 1 5.72 -17.29 14.92
C MET A 1 5.21 -17.01 16.32
N LYS A 2 5.92 -17.35 17.40
CA LYS A 2 5.45 -17.08 18.77
C LYS A 2 6.28 -15.97 19.39
N ILE A 3 5.73 -14.75 19.40
CA ILE A 3 6.30 -13.63 20.17
C ILE A 3 5.93 -13.86 21.63
N ASN A 4 6.90 -13.72 22.52
CA ASN A 4 6.61 -13.75 23.95
C ASN A 4 5.97 -12.42 24.36
N TYR A 5 4.64 -12.39 24.49
CA TYR A 5 3.92 -11.15 24.81
C TYR A 5 4.30 -10.53 26.16
N ALA A 6 4.80 -11.31 27.12
CA ALA A 6 5.29 -10.76 28.39
C ALA A 6 6.50 -9.84 28.16
N SER A 7 7.33 -10.12 27.16
CA SER A 7 8.48 -9.30 26.80
C SER A 7 8.09 -7.98 26.11
N LEU A 8 6.82 -7.76 25.75
CA LEU A 8 6.36 -6.53 25.13
C LEU A 8 6.07 -5.40 26.13
N LYS A 9 6.08 -5.72 27.43
CA LYS A 9 5.87 -4.79 28.53
C LYS A 9 7.10 -4.71 29.42
N ASP A 10 7.25 -3.60 30.11
CA ASP A 10 8.22 -3.47 31.21
C ASP A 10 7.67 -4.10 32.50
N GLU A 11 8.48 -4.13 33.55
CA GLU A 11 8.08 -4.66 34.87
C GLU A 11 6.89 -3.93 35.51
N MET A 12 6.65 -2.68 35.11
CA MET A 12 5.50 -1.89 35.56
C MET A 12 4.25 -2.13 34.68
N GLY A 13 4.32 -3.04 33.70
CA GLY A 13 3.24 -3.35 32.77
C GLY A 13 3.04 -2.32 31.65
N ARG A 14 3.95 -1.35 31.49
CA ARG A 14 3.89 -0.34 30.44
C ARG A 14 4.37 -0.94 29.13
N TYR A 15 3.73 -0.55 28.03
CA TYR A 15 4.13 -0.97 26.69
C TYR A 15 5.52 -0.46 26.36
N ARG A 16 6.41 -1.38 25.96
CA ARG A 16 7.72 -1.04 25.40
C ARG A 16 7.52 -0.56 23.97
N THR A 17 8.15 0.52 23.55
CA THR A 17 8.14 0.93 22.13
C THR A 17 9.56 1.02 21.59
N GLN A 18 10.36 1.96 22.09
CA GLN A 18 11.74 2.15 21.68
C GLN A 18 12.60 0.90 21.88
N SER A 19 12.55 0.31 23.08
CA SER A 19 13.39 -0.84 23.44
C SER A 19 13.04 -2.12 22.69
N LEU A 20 11.97 -2.12 21.88
CA LEU A 20 11.66 -3.25 21.03
C LEU A 20 12.54 -3.31 19.78
N PHE A 21 13.15 -2.20 19.36
CA PHE A 21 13.86 -2.10 18.09
C PHE A 21 15.38 -2.06 18.26
N TRP A 22 16.09 -2.88 17.48
CA TRP A 22 17.56 -2.94 17.48
C TRP A 22 18.22 -1.58 17.17
N GLU A 23 17.65 -0.81 16.25
CA GLU A 23 18.18 0.50 15.85
C GLU A 23 18.11 1.52 17.00
N LEU A 24 17.14 1.37 17.90
CA LEU A 24 16.83 2.32 18.96
C LEU A 24 17.25 1.84 20.34
N ARG A 25 18.00 0.74 20.41
CA ARG A 25 18.44 0.08 21.65
C ARG A 25 19.48 0.86 22.47
N TYR A 26 20.08 1.92 21.90
CA TYR A 26 21.06 2.71 22.65
C TYR A 26 20.33 3.60 23.67
N GLY A 27 20.77 3.53 24.93
CA GLY A 27 20.16 4.30 26.02
C GLY A 27 18.89 3.68 26.62
N VAL A 28 18.52 2.46 26.22
CA VAL A 28 17.49 1.67 26.92
C VAL A 28 18.13 0.63 27.84
N ASP A 29 17.41 0.23 28.88
CA ASP A 29 17.86 -0.75 29.86
C ASP A 29 18.17 -2.10 29.18
N ALA A 30 19.39 -2.61 29.40
CA ALA A 30 19.86 -3.89 28.86
C ALA A 30 18.97 -5.08 29.27
N LYS A 31 18.18 -4.93 30.34
CA LYS A 31 17.14 -5.87 30.77
C LYS A 31 16.03 -6.09 29.73
N TYR A 32 15.84 -5.13 28.82
CA TYR A 32 14.81 -5.17 27.79
C TYR A 32 15.46 -5.37 26.42
N PRO A 33 15.88 -6.61 26.08
CA PRO A 33 16.50 -6.88 24.79
C PRO A 33 15.51 -6.59 23.65
N PRO A 34 15.99 -6.01 22.53
CA PRO A 34 15.14 -5.76 21.36
C PRO A 34 14.66 -7.08 20.76
N ILE A 35 13.51 -7.01 20.08
CA ILE A 35 12.84 -8.16 19.44
C ILE A 35 12.74 -7.92 17.94
N PHE A 36 12.47 -6.67 17.57
CA PHE A 36 12.25 -6.25 16.20
C PHE A 36 13.43 -5.45 15.66
N THR A 37 13.42 -5.29 14.35
CA THR A 37 14.21 -4.30 13.62
C THR A 37 13.29 -3.45 12.76
N LEU A 38 13.67 -2.19 12.56
CA LEU A 38 13.05 -1.29 11.59
C LEU A 38 13.53 -1.56 10.15
N LYS A 39 14.50 -2.46 9.94
CA LYS A 39 14.92 -2.87 8.59
C LYS A 39 13.80 -3.62 7.88
N ALA A 40 13.85 -3.60 6.55
CA ALA A 40 12.88 -4.27 5.71
C ALA A 40 12.91 -5.81 5.82
N GLU A 41 14.06 -6.37 6.21
CA GLU A 41 14.28 -7.80 6.38
C GLU A 41 14.75 -8.12 7.80
N ASP A 42 14.55 -9.37 8.21
CA ASP A 42 15.10 -9.89 9.47
C ASP A 42 16.62 -9.71 9.47
N ILE A 43 17.18 -9.36 10.62
CA ILE A 43 18.63 -9.21 10.80
C ILE A 43 19.13 -10.15 11.89
N GLU A 44 20.40 -10.53 11.80
CA GLU A 44 21.09 -11.28 12.84
C GLU A 44 22.30 -10.49 13.33
N ARG A 45 22.46 -10.35 14.65
CA ARG A 45 23.61 -9.72 15.30
C ARG A 45 23.97 -10.52 16.53
N ASP A 46 25.25 -10.82 16.70
CA ASP A 46 25.77 -11.53 17.87
C ASP A 46 25.04 -12.86 18.15
N GLY A 47 24.64 -13.57 17.07
CA GLY A 47 23.88 -14.83 17.15
C GLY A 47 22.40 -14.67 17.56
N VAL A 48 21.91 -13.44 17.69
CA VAL A 48 20.51 -13.12 17.99
C VAL A 48 19.82 -12.63 16.73
N LYS A 49 18.70 -13.27 16.41
CA LYS A 49 17.83 -12.88 15.29
C LYS A 49 16.79 -11.85 15.75
N TYR A 50 16.68 -10.75 14.99
CA TYR A 50 15.68 -9.71 15.16
C TYR A 50 14.73 -9.68 13.97
N LEU A 51 13.44 -9.60 14.27
CA LEU A 51 12.39 -9.77 13.28
C LEU A 51 12.03 -8.43 12.63
N SER A 52 11.92 -8.39 11.31
CA SER A 52 11.49 -7.17 10.65
C SER A 52 10.01 -6.92 10.92
N LEU A 53 9.71 -5.82 11.62
CA LEU A 53 8.32 -5.44 11.84
C LEU A 53 7.64 -5.05 10.53
N LYS A 54 8.37 -4.45 9.59
CA LYS A 54 7.89 -4.17 8.22
C LYS A 54 7.48 -5.45 7.51
N LYS A 55 8.35 -6.47 7.51
CA LYS A 55 8.07 -7.76 6.86
C LYS A 55 6.84 -8.44 7.46
N LEU A 56 6.73 -8.43 8.79
CA LEU A 56 5.54 -8.92 9.49
C LEU A 56 4.29 -8.15 9.06
N TYR A 57 4.35 -6.82 9.10
CA TYR A 57 3.24 -5.95 8.70
C TYR A 57 2.77 -6.22 7.26
N MET A 58 3.73 -6.34 6.33
CA MET A 58 3.45 -6.57 4.91
C MET A 58 2.95 -7.98 4.59
N ALA A 59 3.10 -8.94 5.51
CA ALA A 59 2.59 -10.29 5.34
C ALA A 59 1.06 -10.39 5.53
N TYR A 60 0.43 -9.37 6.13
CA TYR A 60 -1.02 -9.30 6.26
C TYR A 60 -1.64 -8.63 5.04
N ASP A 61 -2.84 -9.09 4.69
CA ASP A 61 -3.72 -8.45 3.71
C ASP A 61 -4.78 -7.58 4.43
N HIS A 62 -4.34 -6.79 5.42
CA HIS A 62 -5.22 -5.84 6.12
C HIS A 62 -5.43 -4.55 5.33
N VAL A 63 -6.49 -3.82 5.67
CA VAL A 63 -6.71 -2.45 5.17
C VAL A 63 -5.83 -1.49 5.99
N PRO A 64 -5.01 -0.64 5.36
CA PRO A 64 -4.22 0.37 6.08
C PRO A 64 -5.08 1.18 7.05
N GLY A 65 -4.70 1.23 8.32
CA GLY A 65 -5.47 1.87 9.39
C GLY A 65 -6.51 0.98 10.09
N LEU A 66 -6.82 -0.20 9.57
CA LEU A 66 -7.68 -1.22 10.19
C LEU A 66 -6.89 -2.51 10.44
N GLU A 67 -5.94 -2.43 11.36
CA GLU A 67 -4.86 -3.42 11.52
C GLU A 67 -5.04 -4.27 12.79
N TYR A 68 -6.29 -4.61 13.12
CA TYR A 68 -6.62 -5.28 14.38
C TYR A 68 -5.98 -6.67 14.48
N GLU A 69 -6.06 -7.49 13.43
CA GLU A 69 -5.47 -8.83 13.40
C GLU A 69 -3.95 -8.77 13.60
N PHE A 70 -3.28 -7.89 12.85
CA PHE A 70 -1.85 -7.64 13.02
C PHE A 70 -1.51 -7.23 14.46
N ALA A 71 -2.29 -6.32 15.07
CA ALA A 71 -2.08 -5.88 16.44
C ALA A 71 -2.24 -7.02 17.46
N MET A 72 -3.23 -7.90 17.26
CA MET A 72 -3.46 -9.06 18.13
C MET A 72 -2.36 -10.10 17.99
N ASP A 73 -2.02 -10.46 16.77
CA ASP A 73 -1.05 -11.52 16.53
C ASP A 73 0.37 -11.12 16.93
N VAL A 74 0.76 -9.86 16.66
CA VAL A 74 2.12 -9.37 16.92
C VAL A 74 2.28 -8.81 18.33
N PHE A 75 1.30 -8.06 18.83
CA PHE A 75 1.41 -7.33 20.10
C PHE A 75 0.47 -7.84 21.20
N ASN A 76 -0.51 -8.67 20.86
CA ASN A 76 -1.60 -9.07 21.76
C ASN A 76 -2.28 -7.87 22.45
N SER A 77 -2.29 -6.72 21.78
CA SER A 77 -2.86 -5.48 22.28
C SER A 77 -3.01 -4.44 21.16
N TRP A 78 -4.23 -3.93 21.00
CA TRP A 78 -4.52 -2.84 20.07
C TRP A 78 -3.91 -1.54 20.58
N ASP A 79 -4.01 -1.27 21.88
CA ASP A 79 -3.44 -0.08 22.51
C ASP A 79 -1.93 0.00 22.33
N HIS A 80 -1.22 -1.14 22.39
CA HIS A 80 0.21 -1.19 22.16
C HIS A 80 0.51 -0.78 20.71
N TRP A 81 -0.22 -1.35 19.75
CA TRP A 81 -0.05 -1.00 18.35
C TRP A 81 -0.37 0.48 18.09
N GLN A 82 -1.42 1.03 18.69
CA GLN A 82 -1.75 2.46 18.59
C GLN A 82 -0.63 3.35 19.14
N LYS A 83 0.02 2.96 20.25
CA LYS A 83 1.17 3.72 20.79
C LYS A 83 2.35 3.74 19.84
N LEU A 84 2.61 2.65 19.10
CA LEU A 84 3.66 2.62 18.09
C LEU A 84 3.33 3.51 16.88
N GLN A 85 2.08 3.48 16.42
CA GLN A 85 1.62 4.34 15.32
C GLN A 85 1.72 5.84 15.68
N GLY A 86 1.43 6.17 16.94
CA GLY A 86 1.47 7.53 17.48
C GLY A 86 2.72 7.85 18.30
N ASP A 87 3.80 7.08 18.14
CA ASP A 87 4.98 7.20 19.00
C ASP A 87 5.60 8.61 18.91
N THR A 88 6.21 9.07 19.98
CA THR A 88 6.95 10.34 19.99
C THR A 88 8.22 10.25 19.13
N ILE A 89 8.76 9.05 18.92
CA ILE A 89 9.97 8.80 18.14
C ILE A 89 9.63 8.77 16.63
N PRO A 90 10.13 9.75 15.83
CA PRO A 90 9.88 9.81 14.39
C PRO A 90 10.26 8.54 13.62
N ALA A 91 11.39 7.92 13.99
CA ALA A 91 11.88 6.71 13.34
C ALA A 91 10.91 5.51 13.41
N ILE A 92 9.97 5.49 14.37
CA ILE A 92 8.95 4.43 14.46
C ILE A 92 7.71 4.86 13.68
N LYS A 93 7.13 6.03 14.03
CA LYS A 93 5.84 6.46 13.44
C LYS A 93 5.93 6.72 11.94
N ASP A 94 7.04 7.27 11.45
CA ASP A 94 7.20 7.65 10.05
C ASP A 94 7.40 6.39 9.19
N GLU A 95 8.10 5.38 9.72
CA GLU A 95 8.21 4.06 9.08
C GLU A 95 6.84 3.37 8.99
N ILE A 96 6.07 3.30 10.08
CA ILE A 96 4.73 2.71 10.05
C ILE A 96 3.82 3.43 9.06
N LYS A 97 3.91 4.76 8.98
CA LYS A 97 3.19 5.56 7.98
C LYS A 97 3.62 5.19 6.56
N ALA A 98 4.92 5.10 6.30
CA ALA A 98 5.44 4.70 5.00
C ALA A 98 4.98 3.28 4.60
N TRP A 99 4.90 2.35 5.56
CA TRP A 99 4.42 0.99 5.31
C TRP A 99 2.93 0.96 4.94
N ARG A 100 2.11 1.78 5.59
CA ARG A 100 0.69 1.96 5.23
C ARG A 100 0.52 2.51 3.82
N GLU A 101 1.31 3.51 3.46
CA GLU A 101 1.30 4.10 2.12
C GLU A 101 1.72 3.07 1.05
N GLU A 102 2.77 2.30 1.31
CA GLU A 102 3.22 1.23 0.43
C GLU A 102 2.17 0.11 0.29
N LEU A 103 1.52 -0.28 1.40
CA LEU A 103 0.46 -1.28 1.38
C LEU A 103 -0.78 -0.80 0.60
N ASP A 104 -1.16 0.46 0.76
CA ASP A 104 -2.24 1.08 -0.03
C ASP A 104 -1.93 1.04 -1.54
N ILE A 105 -0.69 1.39 -1.93
CA ILE A 105 -0.24 1.27 -3.32
C ILE A 105 -0.31 -0.18 -3.80
N ARG A 106 0.12 -1.14 -2.98
CA ARG A 106 0.06 -2.58 -3.31
C ARG A 106 -1.39 -3.04 -3.52
N ILE A 107 -2.32 -2.63 -2.66
CA ILE A 107 -3.75 -2.94 -2.79
C ILE A 107 -4.32 -2.32 -4.06
N LYS A 108 -4.04 -1.05 -4.33
CA LYS A 108 -4.44 -0.36 -5.57
C LYS A 108 -3.92 -1.07 -6.81
N ALA A 109 -2.65 -1.47 -6.82
CA ALA A 109 -2.06 -2.21 -7.93
C ALA A 109 -2.74 -3.57 -8.13
N LYS A 110 -3.00 -4.32 -7.05
CA LYS A 110 -3.76 -5.59 -7.11
C LYS A 110 -5.17 -5.36 -7.68
N ALA A 111 -5.88 -4.33 -7.22
CA ALA A 111 -7.24 -4.01 -7.66
C ALA A 111 -7.28 -3.58 -9.14
N ILE A 112 -6.35 -2.74 -9.60
CA ILE A 112 -6.24 -2.34 -11.00
C ILE A 112 -5.96 -3.57 -11.89
N LYS A 113 -5.06 -4.48 -11.45
CA LYS A 113 -4.78 -5.71 -12.19
C LYS A 113 -6.02 -6.62 -12.31
N ALA A 114 -6.82 -6.70 -11.25
CA ALA A 114 -8.09 -7.42 -11.29
C ALA A 114 -9.08 -6.76 -12.26
N LEU A 115 -9.20 -5.42 -12.23
CA LEU A 115 -10.04 -4.67 -13.16
C LEU A 115 -9.60 -4.83 -14.61
N MET A 116 -8.29 -4.85 -14.90
CA MET A 116 -7.76 -5.13 -16.24
C MET A 116 -8.21 -6.50 -16.73
N THR A 117 -8.16 -7.51 -15.87
CA THR A 117 -8.62 -8.86 -16.21
C THR A 117 -10.12 -8.87 -16.50
N SER A 118 -10.95 -8.30 -15.63
CA SER A 118 -12.40 -8.21 -15.84
C SER A 118 -12.80 -7.35 -17.03
N SER A 119 -11.98 -6.37 -17.43
CA SER A 119 -12.27 -5.50 -18.57
C SER A 119 -12.21 -6.22 -19.92
N LEU A 120 -11.60 -7.40 -19.97
CA LEU A 120 -11.56 -8.26 -21.16
C LEU A 120 -12.84 -9.07 -21.36
N ASP A 121 -13.71 -9.12 -20.34
CA ASP A 121 -14.99 -9.82 -20.44
C ASP A 121 -16.00 -8.97 -21.23
N ASN A 122 -16.75 -9.61 -22.13
CA ASN A 122 -17.77 -8.96 -22.96
C ASN A 122 -19.10 -8.67 -22.20
N ASP A 123 -19.07 -8.65 -20.87
CA ASP A 123 -20.24 -8.40 -20.04
C ASP A 123 -20.35 -6.91 -19.63
N ALA A 124 -21.49 -6.53 -19.04
CA ALA A 124 -21.69 -5.16 -18.57
C ALA A 124 -20.70 -4.74 -17.47
N LYS A 125 -20.07 -5.70 -16.77
CA LYS A 125 -19.05 -5.42 -15.75
C LYS A 125 -17.71 -5.07 -16.41
N GLY A 126 -17.35 -5.76 -17.49
CA GLY A 126 -16.14 -5.52 -18.28
C GLY A 126 -16.16 -4.14 -18.95
N VAL A 127 -17.30 -3.71 -19.50
CA VAL A 127 -17.46 -2.36 -20.07
C VAL A 127 -17.24 -1.28 -19.00
N ASN A 128 -17.80 -1.46 -17.80
CA ASN A 128 -17.62 -0.52 -16.69
C ASN A 128 -16.16 -0.49 -16.18
N ALA A 129 -15.50 -1.65 -16.11
CA ALA A 129 -14.09 -1.75 -15.73
C ALA A 129 -13.18 -1.08 -16.77
N ALA A 130 -13.41 -1.33 -18.07
CA ALA A 130 -12.68 -0.68 -19.17
C ALA A 130 -12.83 0.84 -19.11
N LYS A 131 -14.05 1.34 -18.87
CA LYS A 131 -14.33 2.78 -18.71
C LYS A 131 -13.55 3.37 -17.53
N TYR A 132 -13.56 2.73 -16.37
CA TYR A 132 -12.81 3.19 -15.19
C TYR A 132 -11.28 3.25 -15.43
N LEU A 133 -10.73 2.28 -16.17
CA LEU A 133 -9.32 2.25 -16.54
C LEU A 133 -8.95 3.40 -17.49
N VAL A 134 -9.77 3.65 -18.52
CA VAL A 134 -9.56 4.75 -19.48
C VAL A 134 -9.62 6.11 -18.81
N GLU A 135 -10.57 6.31 -17.89
CA GLU A 135 -10.72 7.57 -17.15
C GLU A 135 -9.60 7.80 -16.10
N LYS A 136 -8.67 6.85 -15.96
CA LYS A 136 -7.59 6.84 -14.95
C LYS A 136 -8.12 7.11 -13.54
N GLY A 137 -9.29 6.51 -13.20
CA GLY A 137 -10.01 6.78 -11.94
C GLY A 137 -9.24 6.44 -10.66
N TYR A 138 -8.12 5.72 -10.78
CA TYR A 138 -7.22 5.33 -9.69
C TYR A 138 -6.11 6.36 -9.39
N LEU A 139 -5.88 7.34 -10.25
CA LEU A 139 -4.95 8.44 -9.96
C LEU A 139 -5.63 9.41 -8.99
N THR A 140 -5.05 9.57 -7.79
CA THR A 140 -5.46 10.64 -6.87
C THR A 140 -5.21 11.99 -7.55
N LYS A 141 -6.27 12.66 -8.00
CA LYS A 141 -6.19 14.00 -8.60
C LYS A 141 -5.70 14.99 -7.53
N ARG A 142 -4.40 15.28 -7.53
CA ARG A 142 -3.83 16.38 -6.75
C ARG A 142 -4.19 17.68 -7.47
N GLY A 143 -5.36 18.23 -7.14
CA GLY A 143 -5.88 19.47 -7.72
C GLY A 143 -6.63 19.29 -9.04
N ARG A 144 -7.34 20.36 -9.44
CA ARG A 144 -8.06 20.45 -10.72
C ARG A 144 -7.06 20.22 -11.86
N PRO A 145 -7.35 19.31 -12.82
CA PRO A 145 -6.51 19.12 -14.01
C PRO A 145 -6.27 20.47 -14.69
N SER A 146 -5.01 20.76 -15.05
CA SER A 146 -4.71 21.97 -15.81
C SER A 146 -5.43 21.87 -17.17
N LYS A 147 -5.97 23.00 -17.67
CA LYS A 147 -6.67 23.02 -18.98
C LYS A 147 -5.80 22.44 -20.11
N GLU A 148 -4.48 22.55 -19.98
CA GLU A 148 -3.51 22.07 -20.96
C GLU A 148 -3.35 20.55 -21.01
N GLU A 149 -3.40 19.87 -19.86
CA GLU A 149 -3.36 18.39 -19.81
C GLU A 149 -4.62 17.79 -20.42
N LEU A 150 -5.78 18.41 -20.13
CA LEU A 150 -7.07 17.98 -20.64
C LEU A 150 -7.18 18.18 -22.16
N GLU A 151 -6.62 19.26 -22.69
CA GLU A 151 -6.54 19.50 -24.14
C GLU A 151 -5.50 18.59 -24.83
N ARG A 152 -4.40 18.23 -24.16
CA ARG A 152 -3.46 17.24 -24.69
C ARG A 152 -4.07 15.84 -24.77
N GLU A 153 -4.75 15.40 -23.72
CA GLU A 153 -5.43 14.09 -23.71
C GLU A 153 -6.55 14.04 -24.75
N LYS A 154 -7.37 15.11 -24.86
CA LYS A 154 -8.38 15.22 -25.92
C LYS A 154 -7.75 15.16 -27.32
N LYS A 155 -6.63 15.87 -27.56
CA LYS A 155 -5.95 15.84 -28.86
C LYS A 155 -5.38 14.46 -29.18
N GLN A 156 -4.86 13.73 -28.19
CA GLN A 156 -4.36 12.37 -28.40
C GLN A 156 -5.51 11.40 -28.73
N ILE A 157 -6.62 11.46 -28.00
CA ILE A 157 -7.81 10.62 -28.26
C ILE A 157 -8.43 10.96 -29.62
N LEU A 158 -8.52 12.25 -29.97
CA LEU A 158 -9.02 12.70 -31.27
C LEU A 158 -8.08 12.34 -32.43
N GLY A 159 -6.76 12.34 -32.19
CA GLY A 159 -5.76 11.89 -33.15
C GLY A 159 -5.89 10.40 -33.46
N MET A 160 -5.99 9.57 -32.41
CA MET A 160 -6.19 8.11 -32.57
C MET A 160 -7.48 7.79 -33.33
N ASN A 161 -8.58 8.50 -33.07
CA ASN A 161 -9.84 8.30 -33.80
C ASN A 161 -9.73 8.68 -35.29
N LYS A 162 -8.92 9.69 -35.65
CA LYS A 162 -8.68 10.07 -37.05
C LYS A 162 -7.83 9.04 -37.78
N ASP A 163 -6.81 8.50 -37.13
CA ASP A 163 -5.93 7.48 -37.71
C ASP A 163 -6.72 6.19 -37.97
N VAL A 164 -7.57 5.77 -37.03
CA VAL A 164 -8.46 4.61 -37.18
C VAL A 164 -9.51 4.84 -38.28
N ALA A 165 -10.10 6.04 -38.37
CA ALA A 165 -11.06 6.37 -39.43
C ALA A 165 -10.41 6.39 -40.82
N SER A 166 -9.20 6.95 -40.94
CA SER A 166 -8.38 6.94 -42.15
C SER A 166 -8.06 5.51 -42.60
N ASP A 167 -7.67 4.64 -41.66
CA ASP A 167 -7.39 3.24 -41.97
C ASP A 167 -8.64 2.45 -42.37
N LEU A 168 -9.80 2.74 -41.77
CA LEU A 168 -11.10 2.16 -42.14
C LEU A 168 -11.54 2.57 -43.57
N GLU A 169 -11.32 3.83 -43.95
CA GLU A 169 -11.57 4.32 -45.32
C GLU A 169 -10.62 3.67 -46.34
N ARG A 170 -9.35 3.48 -45.98
CA ARG A 170 -8.34 2.84 -46.84
C ARG A 170 -8.66 1.38 -47.16
N ILE A 171 -9.30 0.67 -46.23
CA ILE A 171 -9.74 -0.73 -46.41
C ILE A 171 -11.16 -0.86 -46.98
N GLY A 172 -11.82 0.27 -47.33
CA GLY A 172 -13.10 0.28 -48.05
C GLY A 172 -14.34 0.02 -47.20
N LEU A 173 -14.25 0.05 -45.86
CA LEU A 173 -15.39 -0.11 -44.97
C LEU A 173 -16.01 1.27 -44.67
N LYS A 174 -17.15 1.58 -45.29
CA LYS A 174 -17.92 2.79 -44.97
C LYS A 174 -18.66 2.60 -43.64
N VAL A 175 -18.42 3.49 -42.67
CA VAL A 175 -19.19 3.56 -41.43
C VAL A 175 -20.63 3.95 -41.78
N VAL A 176 -21.57 3.01 -41.65
CA VAL A 176 -22.99 3.28 -41.85
C VAL A 176 -23.51 3.91 -40.56
N ASN A 177 -23.67 5.24 -40.56
CA ASN A 177 -24.42 5.93 -39.52
C ASN A 177 -25.91 5.74 -39.81
N ASN A 178 -26.55 4.79 -39.12
CA ASN A 178 -28.02 4.72 -39.08
C ASN A 178 -28.53 5.88 -38.21
N ALA A 179 -29.31 6.76 -38.83
CA ALA A 179 -30.06 7.84 -38.18
C ALA A 179 -31.29 7.31 -37.43
#